data_AF-T0LHL1-F1
#
_entry.id   AF-T0LHL1-F1
#
_cell.length_a   1.000
_cell.length_b   1.000
_cell.length_c   1.000
_cell.angle_alpha   90.00
_cell.angle_beta   90.00
_cell.angle_gamma   90.00
#
_symmetry.space_group_name_H-M   'P 1'
#
loop_
_entity.id
_entity.type
_entity.pdbx_description
1 polymer ?
#
loop_
_entity_poly.entity_id
_entity_poly.type
_entity_poly.pdbx_seq_one_letter_code
_entity_poly.pdbx_strand_id
1 'polypeptide(L)'
;MSDEETRNAFNANMMTTGFLCDGPADFGRRYGKKWLVSAYDAGDVVFHTAHMIHASTKNFDPEGRIRLGTDLRFVDKSRPWDTRWDKHYSFNDGI
;
A
#
# COMPACT_ATOMS: atom_id res chain seq x y z
N MET A 1 -0.76 -9.62 -19.04
CA MET A 1 0.35 -9.31 -18.13
C MET A 1 0.91 -10.62 -17.62
N SER A 2 2.22 -10.76 -17.61
CA SER A 2 2.89 -11.86 -16.92
C SER A 2 2.78 -11.69 -15.39
N ASP A 3 3.09 -12.76 -14.67
CA ASP A 3 3.21 -12.71 -13.20
C ASP A 3 4.27 -11.72 -12.75
N GLU A 4 5.39 -11.64 -13.49
CA GLU A 4 6.48 -10.71 -13.21
C GLU A 4 6.03 -9.25 -13.40
N GLU A 5 5.37 -8.94 -14.51
CA GLU A 5 4.83 -7.60 -14.78
C GLU A 5 3.80 -7.19 -13.73
N THR A 6 3.00 -8.14 -13.23
CA THR A 6 1.97 -7.87 -12.21
C THR A 6 2.58 -7.53 -10.85
N ARG A 7 3.77 -8.05 -10.54
CA ARG A 7 4.44 -7.87 -9.24
C ARG A 7 5.50 -6.77 -9.23
N ASN A 8 5.94 -6.32 -10.40
CA ASN A 8 6.94 -5.27 -10.53
C ASN A 8 6.29 -3.88 -10.56
N ALA A 9 6.60 -3.02 -9.59
CA ALA A 9 6.09 -1.65 -9.55
C ALA A 9 6.69 -0.73 -10.63
N PHE A 10 7.73 -1.16 -11.35
CA PHE A 10 8.41 -0.40 -12.39
C PHE A 10 8.19 -1.08 -13.75
N ASN A 11 6.99 -0.90 -14.29
CA ASN A 11 6.60 -1.40 -15.60
C ASN A 11 5.77 -0.36 -16.37
N ALA A 12 5.44 -0.64 -17.63
CA ALA A 12 4.75 0.30 -18.53
C ALA A 12 3.33 0.72 -18.08
N ASN A 13 2.73 0.01 -17.13
CA ASN A 13 1.39 0.28 -16.59
C ASN A 13 1.43 1.11 -15.28
N MET A 14 2.62 1.44 -14.79
CA MET A 14 2.84 2.17 -13.54
C MET A 14 3.37 3.58 -13.83
N MET A 15 3.11 4.52 -12.92
CA MET A 15 3.81 5.80 -12.92
C MET A 15 5.30 5.59 -12.65
N THR A 16 6.13 6.55 -13.06
CA THR A 16 7.59 6.50 -12.82
C THR A 16 7.96 6.41 -11.34
N THR A 17 7.04 6.78 -10.45
CA THR A 17 7.17 6.68 -8.98
C THR A 17 6.84 5.29 -8.42
N GLY A 18 6.37 4.35 -9.25
CA GLY A 18 5.89 3.04 -8.81
C GLY A 18 4.45 3.05 -8.29
N PHE A 19 3.72 4.16 -8.43
CA PHE A 19 2.28 4.22 -8.13
C PHE A 19 1.42 3.91 -9.35
N LEU A 20 0.19 3.45 -9.13
CA LEU A 20 -0.78 3.19 -10.20
C LEU A 20 -1.42 4.48 -10.74
N CYS A 21 -1.57 5.50 -9.90
CA CYS A 21 -2.22 6.77 -10.24
C CYS A 21 -2.09 7.80 -9.10
N ASP A 22 -2.51 9.04 -9.38
CA ASP A 22 -2.69 10.10 -8.40
C ASP A 22 -4.01 9.95 -7.61
N GLY A 23 -4.03 8.95 -6.73
CA GLY A 23 -5.03 8.81 -5.68
C GLY A 23 -6.18 7.83 -5.95
N PRO A 24 -6.73 7.21 -4.89
CA PRO A 24 -7.66 6.09 -5.02
C PRO A 24 -8.99 6.47 -5.68
N ALA A 25 -9.49 7.68 -5.46
CA ALA A 25 -10.77 8.11 -6.01
C ALA A 25 -10.76 8.14 -7.54
N ASP A 26 -9.68 8.64 -8.14
CA ASP A 26 -9.55 8.68 -9.60
C ASP A 26 -9.34 7.29 -10.20
N PHE A 27 -8.52 6.46 -9.55
CA PHE A 27 -8.36 5.05 -9.90
C PHE A 27 -9.70 4.32 -10.00
N GLY A 28 -10.54 4.46 -8.96
CA GLY A 28 -11.83 3.79 -8.88
C GLY A 28 -12.76 4.19 -10.03
N ARG A 29 -12.83 5.49 -10.32
CA ARG A 29 -13.64 6.01 -11.44
C ARG A 29 -13.12 5.55 -12.79
N ARG A 30 -11.81 5.67 -13.03
CA ARG A 30 -11.17 5.36 -14.32
C ARG A 30 -11.32 3.88 -14.70
N TYR A 31 -11.16 2.99 -13.73
CA TYR A 31 -11.14 1.54 -13.97
C TYR A 31 -12.42 0.82 -13.50
N GLY A 32 -13.47 1.56 -13.12
CA GLY A 32 -14.73 0.99 -12.64
C GLY A 32 -14.55 0.09 -11.41
N LYS A 33 -13.61 0.43 -10.53
CA LYS A 33 -13.31 -0.33 -9.30
C LYS A 33 -13.93 0.33 -8.09
N LYS A 34 -14.30 -0.50 -7.11
CA LYS A 34 -14.80 -0.08 -5.81
C LYS A 34 -13.73 -0.33 -4.76
N TRP A 35 -13.55 0.65 -3.88
CA TRP A 35 -12.70 0.52 -2.71
C TRP A 35 -13.52 0.01 -1.54
N LEU A 36 -12.93 -0.91 -0.77
CA LEU A 36 -13.50 -1.35 0.49
C LEU A 36 -12.91 -0.49 1.60
N VAL A 37 -13.77 0.09 2.42
CA VAL A 37 -13.40 0.96 3.54
C VAL A 37 -14.33 0.67 4.71
N SER A 38 -13.80 0.79 5.93
CA SER A 38 -14.58 0.68 7.17
C SER A 38 -14.32 1.90 8.04
N ALA A 39 -15.25 2.18 8.94
CA ALA A 39 -15.04 3.13 10.04
C ALA A 39 -14.24 2.42 11.14
N TYR A 40 -12.91 2.42 10.99
CA TYR A 40 -12.01 1.81 11.97
C TYR A 40 -11.97 2.62 13.26
N ASP A 41 -12.02 1.92 14.39
CA ASP A 41 -11.71 2.48 15.70
C ASP A 41 -10.24 2.25 16.07
N ALA A 42 -9.75 3.00 17.06
CA ALA A 42 -8.40 2.84 17.55
C ALA A 42 -8.18 1.42 18.10
N GLY A 43 -7.27 0.67 17.47
CA GLY A 43 -6.98 -0.73 17.81
C GLY A 43 -7.51 -1.74 16.80
N ASP A 44 -8.37 -1.32 15.86
CA ASP A 44 -8.78 -2.18 14.76
C ASP A 44 -7.61 -2.50 13.82
N VAL A 45 -7.67 -3.70 13.22
CA VAL A 45 -6.62 -4.20 12.33
C VAL A 45 -7.23 -4.62 11.00
N VAL A 46 -6.58 -4.22 9.90
CA VAL A 46 -6.87 -4.68 8.55
C VAL A 46 -5.75 -5.59 8.07
N PHE A 47 -6.10 -6.77 7.56
CA PHE A 47 -5.16 -7.69 6.93
C PHE A 47 -5.34 -7.61 5.41
N HIS A 48 -4.24 -7.45 4.70
CA HIS A 48 -4.21 -7.55 3.24
C HIS A 48 -3.01 -8.37 2.78
N THR A 49 -3.11 -8.93 1.57
CA THR A 49 -1.99 -9.65 0.95
C THR A 49 -0.95 -8.66 0.42
N ALA A 50 0.28 -9.12 0.22
CA ALA A 50 1.39 -8.26 -0.25
C ALA A 50 1.13 -7.59 -1.62
N HIS A 51 0.30 -8.19 -2.46
CA HIS A 51 -0.03 -7.67 -3.80
C HIS A 51 -1.43 -7.04 -3.87
N MET A 52 -2.12 -6.88 -2.74
CA MET A 52 -3.41 -6.18 -2.72
C MET A 52 -3.17 -4.69 -2.99
N ILE A 53 -3.86 -4.14 -3.99
CA ILE A 53 -3.87 -2.70 -4.23
C ILE A 53 -4.57 -2.04 -3.03
N HIS A 54 -3.84 -1.19 -2.32
CA HIS A 54 -4.33 -0.45 -1.17
C HIS A 54 -3.86 1.01 -1.26
N ALA A 55 -4.60 1.90 -0.61
CA ALA A 55 -4.33 3.33 -0.58
C ALA A 55 -5.00 3.92 0.65
N SER A 56 -4.63 5.16 0.96
CA SER A 56 -5.32 5.94 2.00
C SER A 56 -5.82 7.26 1.44
N THR A 57 -6.85 7.82 2.08
CA THR A 57 -7.41 9.13 1.73
C THR A 57 -6.67 10.25 2.45
N LYS A 58 -6.84 11.47 1.94
CA LYS A 58 -6.41 12.70 2.63
C LYS A 58 -7.24 12.86 3.90
N ASN A 59 -6.55 13.22 4.99
CA ASN A 59 -7.19 13.50 6.27
C ASN A 59 -7.71 14.94 6.28
N PHE A 60 -9.03 15.10 6.35
CA PHE A 60 -9.73 16.39 6.44
C PHE A 60 -10.53 16.51 7.74
N ASP A 61 -10.07 15.84 8.81
CA ASP A 61 -10.69 15.92 10.13
C ASP A 61 -10.79 17.39 10.58
N PRO A 62 -12.01 17.89 10.86
CA PRO A 62 -12.23 19.31 11.14
C PRO A 62 -11.66 19.75 12.50
N GLU A 63 -11.44 18.82 13.42
CA GLU A 63 -10.79 19.07 14.71
C GLU A 63 -9.26 18.91 14.65
N GLY A 64 -8.69 18.60 13.47
CA GLY A 64 -7.26 18.44 13.28
C GLY A 64 -6.70 17.15 13.88
N ARG A 65 -7.53 16.12 14.09
CA ARG A 65 -7.07 14.82 14.61
C ARG A 65 -6.16 14.13 13.61
N ILE A 66 -5.07 13.56 14.09
CA ILE A 66 -4.11 12.82 13.26
C ILE A 66 -4.52 11.35 13.20
N ARG A 67 -4.58 10.79 11.98
CA ARG A 67 -4.63 9.33 11.78
C ARG A 67 -3.21 8.76 11.90
N LEU A 68 -2.97 7.98 12.95
CA LEU A 68 -1.73 7.21 13.13
C LEU A 68 -2.02 5.73 12.94
N GLY A 69 -1.14 5.04 12.21
CA GLY A 69 -1.20 3.59 12.01
C GLY A 69 0.20 2.99 12.11
N THR A 70 0.26 1.69 12.38
CA THR A 70 1.48 0.90 12.33
C THR A 70 1.25 -0.30 11.43
N ASP A 71 2.22 -0.58 10.56
CA ASP A 71 2.17 -1.71 9.64
C ASP A 71 3.08 -2.82 10.14
N LEU A 72 2.53 -4.02 10.27
CA LEU A 72 3.28 -5.25 10.54
C LEU A 72 3.23 -6.15 9.31
N ARG A 73 4.40 -6.65 8.88
CA ARG A 73 4.50 -7.57 7.75
C ARG A 73 4.91 -8.95 8.25
N PHE A 74 4.11 -9.96 7.89
CA PHE A 74 4.40 -11.35 8.20
C PHE A 74 4.85 -12.07 6.93
N VAL A 75 5.89 -12.88 7.05
CA VAL A 75 6.47 -13.66 5.94
C VAL A 75 6.60 -15.12 6.34
N ASP A 76 6.49 -16.01 5.35
CA ASP A 76 6.75 -17.43 5.53
C ASP A 76 8.26 -17.68 5.36
N LYS A 77 8.95 -17.91 6.48
CA LYS A 77 10.40 -18.15 6.50
C LYS A 77 10.82 -19.44 5.76
N SER A 78 9.89 -20.34 5.44
CA SER A 78 10.21 -21.58 4.71
C SER A 78 10.36 -21.38 3.20
N ARG A 79 10.04 -20.19 2.67
CA ARG A 79 10.14 -19.84 1.26
C ARG A 79 10.93 -18.53 1.06
N PRO A 80 11.43 -18.26 -0.16
CA PRO A 80 11.98 -16.95 -0.47
C PRO A 80 10.97 -15.84 -0.23
N TRP A 81 11.43 -14.73 0.36
CA TRP A 81 10.62 -13.55 0.64
C TRP A 81 11.46 -12.28 0.46
N ASP A 82 10.79 -11.13 0.40
CA ASP A 82 11.42 -9.84 0.14
C ASP A 82 12.14 -9.27 1.38
N THR A 83 13.45 -9.49 1.45
CA THR A 83 14.30 -9.09 2.58
C THR A 83 14.72 -7.61 2.57
N ARG A 84 14.25 -6.82 1.59
CA ARG A 84 14.51 -5.37 1.53
C ARG A 84 14.08 -4.66 2.81
N TRP A 85 12.98 -5.12 3.42
CA TRP A 85 12.36 -4.54 4.62
C TRP A 85 12.76 -5.26 5.92
N ASP A 86 13.75 -6.15 5.88
CA ASP A 86 14.21 -6.95 7.03
C ASP A 86 15.29 -6.26 7.88
N LYS A 87 15.45 -4.96 7.71
CA LYS A 87 16.47 -4.18 8.41
C LYS A 87 15.82 -3.04 9.14
N HIS A 88 16.43 -2.63 10.25
CA HIS A 88 16.03 -1.39 10.91
C HIS A 88 16.23 -0.22 9.94
N TYR A 89 15.19 0.62 9.85
CA TYR A 89 15.23 1.84 9.07
C TYR A 89 16.46 2.68 9.42
N SER A 90 17.08 3.26 8.40
CA SER A 90 18.07 4.31 8.57
C SER A 90 17.89 5.39 7.51
N PHE A 91 18.21 6.63 7.86
CA PHE A 91 18.10 7.72 6.89
C PHE A 91 18.93 7.43 5.63
N ASN A 92 18.32 7.62 4.47
CA ASN A 92 18.90 7.38 3.14
C ASN A 92 19.26 5.90 2.84
N ASP A 93 18.55 4.93 3.43
CA ASP A 93 18.74 3.51 3.11
C ASP A 93 18.25 3.10 1.70
N GLY A 94 17.63 4.02 0.96
CA GLY A 94 17.21 3.82 -0.43
C GLY A 94 16.01 2.89 -0.56
N ILE A 95 15.31 2.66 0.55
CA ILE A 95 14.08 1.89 0.68
C ILE A 95 12.90 2.85 0.91
#